data_AF-A0A0Q5TTX2-F1
#
_entry.id   AF-A0A0Q5TTX2-F1
#
_cell.length_a   1.000
_cell.length_b   1.000
_cell.length_c   1.000
_cell.angle_alpha   90.00
_cell.angle_beta   90.00
_cell.angle_gamma   90.00
#
_symmetry.space_group_name_H-M   'P 1'
#
loop_
_entity.id
_entity.type
_entity.pdbx_description
1 polymer ?
#
loop_
_entity_poly.entity_id
_entity_poly.type
_entity_poly.pdbx_seq_one_letter_code
_entity_poly.pdbx_strand_id
1 'polypeptide(L)'
;MKKALPFLLLALLTFSCKEKNVSKNVEVCGVKDPIRNLPWLRDLVEKAKANKEDSAMTISLVELRGEPVINYTLSYMSCIGCHNFHCDGSRVDMSSYTETEIQEFQKNIWDEKGKRIVLWPEK
;
A
#
# COMPACT_ATOMS: atom_id res chain seq x y z
N MET A 1 36.22 16.80 40.18
CA MET A 1 35.89 17.01 38.75
C MET A 1 34.74 16.07 38.41
N LYS A 2 33.55 16.63 38.24
CA LYS A 2 32.28 15.87 38.20
C LYS A 2 32.06 15.28 36.81
N LYS A 3 31.71 14.00 36.81
CA LYS A 3 31.48 13.12 35.66
C LYS A 3 30.33 13.66 34.79
N ALA A 4 30.64 14.26 33.65
CA ALA A 4 29.65 14.63 32.63
C ALA A 4 29.77 13.63 31.47
N LEU A 5 29.31 12.39 31.67
CA LEU A 5 29.31 11.38 30.60
C LEU A 5 27.99 10.61 30.36
N PRO A 6 26.87 10.76 31.10
CA PRO A 6 25.68 9.97 30.76
C PRO A 6 24.73 10.67 29.77
N PHE A 7 25.01 11.89 29.30
CA PHE A 7 24.00 12.67 28.56
C PHE A 7 23.97 12.43 27.04
N LEU A 8 24.97 11.76 26.46
CA LEU A 8 25.04 11.53 25.00
C LEU A 8 24.23 10.30 24.53
N LEU A 9 23.81 9.43 25.44
CA LEU A 9 23.08 8.19 25.11
C LEU A 9 21.56 8.36 24.98
N LEU A 10 20.99 9.48 25.43
CA LEU A 10 19.54 9.74 25.34
C LEU A 10 19.09 10.29 23.98
N ALA A 11 20.02 10.74 23.13
CA ALA A 11 19.70 11.39 21.85
C ALA A 11 19.41 10.40 20.69
N LEU A 12 19.60 9.09 20.89
CA LEU A 12 19.46 8.08 19.84
C LEU A 12 18.06 7.43 19.74
N LEU A 13 17.10 7.83 20.57
CA LEU A 13 15.78 7.18 20.63
C LEU A 13 14.64 7.92 19.89
N THR A 14 14.90 9.01 19.19
CA THR A 14 13.82 9.83 18.59
C THR A 14 13.50 9.53 17.12
N PHE A 15 14.10 8.51 16.51
CA PHE A 15 13.59 7.98 15.22
C PHE A 15 12.37 7.07 15.42
N SER A 16 11.34 7.59 16.08
CA SER A 16 10.00 6.99 15.96
C SER A 16 9.45 7.42 14.60
N CYS A 17 9.60 6.53 13.60
CA CYS A 17 8.87 6.68 12.35
C CYS A 17 7.38 6.77 12.69
N LYS A 18 6.80 7.94 12.45
CA LYS A 18 5.37 8.19 12.61
C LYS A 18 4.66 7.32 11.57
N GLU A 19 4.18 6.15 11.97
CA GLU A 19 3.37 5.32 11.09
C GLU A 19 2.13 6.15 10.70
N LYS A 20 2.03 6.48 9.41
CA LYS A 20 0.84 7.13 8.89
C LYS A 20 -0.28 6.08 8.91
N ASN A 21 -1.12 6.16 9.95
CA ASN A 21 -2.37 5.43 10.12
C ASN A 21 -3.35 5.87 9.01
N VAL A 22 -3.48 5.11 7.93
CA VAL A 22 -4.24 5.59 6.76
C VAL A 22 -5.41 4.67 6.35
N SER A 23 -5.39 3.35 6.55
CA SER A 23 -6.30 2.47 5.79
C SER A 23 -7.82 2.72 6.00
N LYS A 24 -8.29 2.91 7.25
CA LYS A 24 -9.74 3.03 7.54
C LYS A 24 -10.37 4.37 7.14
N ASN A 25 -9.55 5.40 6.93
CA ASN A 25 -10.02 6.74 6.58
C ASN A 25 -9.77 7.10 5.11
N VAL A 26 -9.29 6.16 4.28
CA VAL A 26 -9.13 6.40 2.85
C VAL A 26 -10.50 6.45 2.19
N GLU A 27 -10.76 7.53 1.47
CA GLU A 27 -11.85 7.63 0.52
C GLU A 27 -11.28 7.53 -0.89
N VAL A 28 -11.69 6.49 -1.62
CA VAL A 28 -11.26 6.23 -3.01
C VAL A 28 -12.37 5.46 -3.71
N CYS A 29 -12.45 5.54 -5.03
CA CYS A 29 -13.49 4.85 -5.80
C CYS A 29 -14.92 5.25 -5.39
N GLY A 30 -15.11 6.47 -4.88
CA GLY A 30 -16.39 6.96 -4.39
C GLY A 30 -16.87 6.30 -3.08
N VAL A 31 -16.02 5.52 -2.40
CA VAL A 31 -16.36 4.88 -1.13
C VAL A 31 -15.30 5.21 -0.07
N LYS A 32 -15.77 5.41 1.16
CA LYS A 32 -14.88 5.36 2.32
C LYS A 32 -14.53 3.92 2.59
N ASP A 33 -13.31 3.67 3.04
CA ASP A 33 -12.90 2.34 3.50
C ASP A 33 -13.11 1.25 2.44
N PRO A 34 -12.31 1.31 1.35
CA PRO A 34 -12.51 0.49 0.16
C PRO A 34 -12.42 -1.01 0.44
N ILE A 35 -11.65 -1.43 1.45
CA ILE A 35 -11.52 -2.85 1.83
C ILE A 35 -12.89 -3.44 2.22
N ARG A 36 -13.71 -2.69 2.96
CA ARG A 36 -15.03 -3.17 3.41
C ARG A 36 -16.15 -2.83 2.42
N ASN A 37 -16.01 -1.74 1.65
CA ASN A 37 -17.10 -1.19 0.84
C ASN A 37 -16.98 -1.42 -0.67
N LEU A 38 -15.84 -1.88 -1.20
CA LEU A 38 -15.76 -2.42 -2.56
C LEU A 38 -16.00 -3.94 -2.52
N PRO A 39 -17.10 -4.47 -3.10
CA PRO A 39 -17.44 -5.89 -2.99
C PRO A 39 -16.33 -6.83 -3.45
N TRP A 40 -15.73 -6.57 -4.60
CA TRP A 40 -14.65 -7.41 -5.15
C TRP A 40 -13.39 -7.39 -4.28
N LEU A 41 -13.10 -6.26 -3.63
CA LEU A 41 -11.92 -6.10 -2.78
C LEU A 41 -12.12 -6.79 -1.43
N ARG A 42 -13.31 -6.66 -0.86
CA ARG A 42 -13.73 -7.41 0.33
C ARG A 42 -13.63 -8.92 0.07
N ASP A 43 -14.18 -9.38 -1.06
CA ASP A 43 -14.20 -10.80 -1.40
C ASP A 43 -12.77 -11.32 -1.64
N LEU A 44 -11.87 -10.51 -2.22
CA LEU A 44 -10.44 -10.83 -2.32
C LEU A 44 -9.80 -11.03 -0.94
N VAL A 45 -10.10 -10.15 0.03
CA VAL A 45 -9.56 -10.25 1.39
C VAL A 45 -10.11 -11.46 2.13
N GLU A 46 -11.41 -11.71 2.05
CA GLU A 46 -12.03 -12.89 2.69
C GLU A 46 -11.51 -14.20 2.09
N LYS A 47 -11.26 -14.24 0.78
CA LYS A 47 -10.61 -15.38 0.13
C LYS A 47 -9.18 -15.59 0.65
N ALA A 48 -8.39 -14.52 0.79
CA ALA A 48 -7.04 -14.63 1.35
C ALA A 48 -7.07 -15.16 2.80
N LYS A 49 -8.02 -14.69 3.63
CA LYS A 49 -8.20 -15.22 5.00
C LYS A 49 -8.59 -16.69 5.00
N ALA A 50 -9.53 -17.10 4.15
CA ALA A 50 -9.94 -18.50 4.02
C ALA A 50 -8.76 -19.41 3.62
N ASN A 51 -7.86 -18.90 2.78
CA ASN A 51 -6.65 -19.58 2.36
C ASN A 51 -5.47 -19.47 3.35
N LYS A 52 -5.61 -18.68 4.43
CA LYS A 52 -4.51 -18.33 5.38
C LYS A 52 -3.35 -17.58 4.73
N GLU A 53 -3.65 -16.77 3.71
CA GLU A 53 -2.70 -15.95 2.95
C GLU A 53 -2.80 -14.46 3.31
N ASP A 54 -3.76 -14.07 4.14
CA ASP A 54 -4.03 -12.68 4.51
C ASP A 54 -2.85 -12.00 5.20
N SER A 55 -2.05 -12.76 5.94
CA SER A 55 -0.80 -12.28 6.57
C SER A 55 0.35 -12.06 5.58
N ALA A 56 0.30 -12.72 4.42
CA ALA A 56 1.24 -12.54 3.32
C ALA A 56 0.77 -11.49 2.31
N MET A 57 -0.46 -11.02 2.44
CA MET A 57 -1.10 -10.12 1.47
C MET A 57 -0.85 -8.66 1.78
N THR A 58 -0.54 -7.89 0.73
CA THR A 58 -0.58 -6.44 0.74
C THR A 58 -1.52 -5.95 -0.34
N ILE A 59 -2.41 -5.03 0.02
CA ILE A 59 -3.23 -4.28 -0.92
C ILE A 59 -2.85 -2.82 -0.79
N SER A 60 -2.53 -2.20 -1.92
CA SER A 60 -2.10 -0.82 -1.97
C SER A 60 -2.83 -0.02 -3.04
N LEU A 61 -2.94 1.28 -2.81
CA LEU A 61 -3.48 2.26 -3.72
C LEU A 61 -2.33 3.13 -4.23
N VAL A 62 -2.27 3.29 -5.55
CA VAL A 62 -1.31 4.13 -6.26
C VAL A 62 -2.06 4.85 -7.38
N GLU A 63 -1.66 6.07 -7.72
CA GLU A 63 -2.22 6.80 -8.85
C GLU A 63 -1.48 6.48 -10.16
N LEU A 64 -2.23 6.34 -11.25
CA LEU A 64 -1.71 6.22 -12.62
C LEU A 64 -2.55 7.12 -13.53
N ARG A 65 -1.94 8.15 -14.13
CA ARG A 65 -2.64 9.20 -14.90
C ARG A 65 -3.74 9.92 -14.11
N GLY A 66 -3.56 10.06 -12.80
CA GLY A 66 -4.55 10.66 -11.89
C GLY A 66 -5.73 9.75 -11.56
N GLU A 67 -5.74 8.51 -12.06
CA GLU A 67 -6.75 7.50 -11.73
C GLU A 67 -6.24 6.62 -10.58
N PRO A 68 -7.11 6.26 -9.61
CA PRO A 68 -6.75 5.32 -8.56
C PRO A 68 -6.59 3.90 -9.11
N VAL A 69 -5.44 3.29 -8.87
CA VAL A 69 -5.13 1.89 -9.19
C VAL A 69 -4.89 1.13 -7.89
N ILE A 70 -5.64 0.04 -7.73
CA ILE A 70 -5.48 -0.87 -6.59
C ILE A 70 -4.55 -2.00 -7.01
N ASN A 71 -3.39 -2.10 -6.37
CA ASN A 71 -2.49 -3.23 -6.52
C ASN A 71 -2.67 -4.23 -5.38
N TYR A 72 -2.69 -5.50 -5.75
CA TYR A 72 -2.62 -6.64 -4.84
C TYR A 72 -1.30 -7.38 -5.03
N THR A 73 -0.65 -7.78 -3.93
CA THR A 73 0.54 -8.63 -3.97
C THR A 73 0.54 -9.58 -2.77
N LEU A 74 0.99 -10.82 -2.98
CA LEU A 74 1.38 -11.73 -1.90
C LEU A 74 2.90 -11.73 -1.76
N SER A 75 3.41 -11.85 -0.54
CA SER A 75 4.85 -11.78 -0.25
C SER A 75 5.70 -12.82 -0.97
N TYR A 76 5.10 -13.93 -1.41
CA TYR A 76 5.76 -14.99 -2.18
C TYR A 76 5.65 -14.79 -3.71
N MET A 77 4.94 -13.77 -4.18
CA MET A 77 4.92 -13.42 -5.60
C MET A 77 6.23 -12.71 -5.98
N SER A 78 6.73 -13.01 -7.18
CA SER A 78 7.96 -12.39 -7.71
C SER A 78 7.76 -10.97 -8.24
N CYS A 79 6.54 -10.42 -8.17
CA CYS A 79 6.23 -9.12 -8.77
C CYS A 79 5.29 -8.27 -7.90
N ILE A 80 5.81 -7.16 -7.41
CA ILE A 80 5.00 -6.03 -6.92
C ILE A 80 4.57 -5.20 -8.14
N GLY A 81 3.28 -4.84 -8.21
CA GLY A 81 2.77 -4.03 -9.33
C GLY A 81 2.34 -4.81 -10.57
N CYS A 82 2.21 -6.14 -10.51
CA CYS A 82 1.68 -6.95 -11.63
C CYS A 82 0.17 -7.19 -11.57
N HIS A 83 -0.44 -7.14 -10.39
CA HIS A 83 -1.87 -7.37 -10.22
C HIS A 83 -2.56 -6.05 -9.88
N ASN A 84 -2.91 -5.32 -10.93
CA ASN A 84 -3.46 -3.96 -10.85
C ASN A 84 -4.92 -3.97 -11.31
N PHE A 85 -5.76 -3.28 -10.56
CA PHE A 85 -7.20 -3.24 -10.77
C PHE A 85 -7.72 -1.81 -10.72
N HIS A 86 -8.70 -1.52 -11.56
CA HIS A 86 -9.53 -0.32 -11.47
C HIS A 86 -10.51 -0.45 -10.29
N CYS A 87 -11.17 0.64 -9.95
CA CYS A 87 -12.17 0.70 -8.88
C CYS A 87 -13.33 -0.30 -9.03
N ASP A 88 -13.69 -0.65 -10.27
CA ASP A 88 -14.74 -1.62 -10.58
C ASP A 88 -14.27 -3.09 -10.49
N GLY A 89 -12.98 -3.32 -10.25
CA GLY A 89 -12.38 -4.65 -10.16
C GLY A 89 -11.92 -5.22 -11.51
N SER A 90 -12.06 -4.48 -12.61
CA SER A 90 -11.45 -4.85 -13.89
C SER A 90 -9.92 -4.70 -13.83
N ARG A 91 -9.18 -5.52 -14.58
CA ARG A 91 -7.71 -5.45 -14.61
C ARG A 91 -7.26 -4.24 -15.41
N VAL A 92 -6.25 -3.54 -14.90
CA VAL A 92 -5.56 -2.49 -15.65
C VAL A 92 -4.78 -3.12 -16.80
N ASP A 93 -5.03 -2.67 -18.01
CA ASP A 93 -4.22 -3.03 -19.18
C ASP A 93 -2.97 -2.15 -19.25
N MET A 94 -1.86 -2.67 -18.72
CA MET A 94 -0.59 -1.95 -18.69
C MET A 94 -0.05 -1.65 -20.10
N SER A 95 -0.50 -2.35 -21.15
CA SER A 95 -0.07 -2.09 -22.53
C SER A 95 -0.65 -0.81 -23.12
N SER A 96 -1.69 -0.26 -22.51
CA SER A 96 -2.31 1.01 -22.91
C SER A 96 -1.54 2.26 -22.43
N TYR A 97 -0.46 2.07 -21.66
CA TYR A 97 0.34 3.14 -21.06
C TYR A 97 1.72 3.25 -21.72
N THR A 98 2.28 4.45 -21.70
CA THR A 98 3.64 4.71 -22.16
C THR A 98 4.67 4.10 -21.20
N GLU A 99 5.88 3.86 -21.69
CA GLU A 99 6.98 3.36 -20.86
C GLU A 99 7.26 4.28 -19.66
N THR A 100 7.23 5.60 -19.86
CA THR A 100 7.43 6.58 -18.78
C THR A 100 6.34 6.49 -17.71
N GLU A 101 5.07 6.35 -18.10
CA GLU A 101 3.97 6.18 -17.15
C GLU A 101 4.10 4.87 -16.36
N ILE A 102 4.52 3.78 -17.03
CA ILE A 102 4.78 2.50 -16.36
C ILE A 102 5.95 2.62 -15.38
N GLN A 103 7.04 3.27 -15.78
CA GLN A 103 8.21 3.49 -14.90
C GLN A 103 7.85 4.36 -13.68
N GLU A 104 7.03 5.39 -13.87
CA GLU A 104 6.53 6.22 -12.77
C GLU A 104 5.63 5.41 -11.84
N PHE A 105 4.69 4.63 -12.38
CA PHE A 105 3.85 3.73 -11.58
C PHE A 105 4.68 2.76 -10.75
N GLN A 106 5.68 2.13 -11.37
CA GLN A 106 6.60 1.24 -10.67
C GLN A 106 7.36 1.98 -9.57
N LYS A 107 7.91 3.16 -9.85
CA LYS A 107 8.56 3.96 -8.81
C LYS A 107 7.61 4.25 -7.63
N ASN A 108 6.35 4.60 -7.93
CA ASN A 108 5.36 4.95 -6.93
C ASN A 108 4.89 3.74 -6.10
N ILE A 109 4.80 2.55 -6.70
CA ILE A 109 4.39 1.33 -5.97
C ILE A 109 5.46 0.81 -5.00
N TRP A 110 6.71 1.21 -5.20
CA TRP A 110 7.81 0.95 -4.27
C TRP A 110 8.05 2.13 -3.30
N ASP A 111 7.37 3.26 -3.47
CA ASP A 111 7.61 4.46 -2.67
C ASP A 111 6.88 4.43 -1.31
N GLU A 112 7.65 4.19 -0.25
CA GLU A 112 7.18 4.25 1.13
C GLU A 112 6.97 5.69 1.65
N LYS A 113 7.41 6.72 0.91
CA LYS A 113 7.36 8.12 1.34
C LYS A 113 6.06 8.85 0.99
N GLY A 114 5.09 8.15 0.40
CA GLY A 114 3.69 8.58 0.43
C GLY A 114 2.94 8.57 -0.90
N LYS A 115 3.55 8.11 -2.00
CA LYS A 115 2.82 7.87 -3.25
C LYS A 115 2.04 6.55 -3.25
N ARG A 116 2.49 5.59 -2.46
CA ARG A 116 1.74 4.37 -2.13
C ARG A 116 0.97 4.55 -0.83
N ILE A 117 -0.32 4.22 -0.86
CA ILE A 117 -1.15 4.09 0.33
C ILE A 117 -1.43 2.61 0.56
N VAL A 118 -1.07 2.07 1.71
CA VAL A 118 -1.39 0.68 2.07
C VAL A 118 -2.81 0.62 2.61
N LEU A 119 -3.67 -0.19 1.97
CA LEU A 119 -5.04 -0.44 2.36
C LEU A 119 -5.17 -1.71 3.22
N TRP A 120 -4.34 -2.72 2.96
CA TRP A 120 -4.26 -3.97 3.74
C TRP A 120 -2.80 -4.43 3.90
N PRO A 121 -2.39 -4.96 5.07
CA PRO A 121 -3.18 -5.14 6.29
C PRO A 121 -3.60 -3.80 6.91
N GLU A 122 -4.75 -3.80 7.60
CA GLU A 122 -5.17 -2.62 8.37
C GLU A 122 -4.20 -2.42 9.54
N LYS A 123 -3.78 -1.17 9.78
CA LYS A 123 -3.00 -0.78 10.94
C LYS A 123 -3.90 -0.30 12.07
#